data_AF-A0A9P6AS57-F1
#
_entry.id   AF-A0A9P6AS57-F1
#
_cell.length_a   1.000
_cell.length_b   1.000
_cell.length_c   1.000
_cell.angle_alpha   90.00
_cell.angle_beta   90.00
_cell.angle_gamma   90.00
#
_symmetry.space_group_name_H-M   'P 1'
#
loop_
_entity.id
_entity.type
_entity.pdbx_description
1 polymer ?
#
loop_
_entity_poly.entity_id
_entity_poly.type
_entity_poly.pdbx_seq_one_letter_code
_entity_poly.pdbx_strand_id
1 'polypeptide(L)'
;MIDIATALFGEPINVIISSNSDSGILTDRGFRHYAKSLGYNAECLNQHMGGAQQADLGDGFGYRDQQIILRQHYFPIFGTCWESLAGGHHFRAWRQNGTEANTGAWFLAVSKEKNLGDAHIIVPDGYNIGRDWLVDKAVQGGRYKGTWWKADVEWREGLLEPGAEGINHNISQDGLVAILTVHKL
;
A
#
# COMPACT_ATOMS: atom_id res chain seq x y z
N MET A 1 -11.16 -3.34 -7.93
CA MET A 1 -10.23 -2.93 -6.85
C MET A 1 -9.40 -1.73 -7.30
N ILE A 2 -10.04 -0.57 -7.44
CA ILE A 2 -9.39 0.69 -7.85
C ILE A 2 -9.94 1.76 -6.92
N ASP A 3 -9.09 2.65 -6.43
CA ASP A 3 -9.54 3.78 -5.62
C ASP A 3 -10.04 4.96 -6.48
N ILE A 4 -10.36 6.08 -5.85
CA ILE A 4 -10.60 7.36 -6.52
C ILE A 4 -9.42 8.27 -6.22
N ALA A 5 -8.52 8.40 -7.20
CA ALA A 5 -7.37 9.29 -7.14
C ALA A 5 -7.65 10.64 -7.81
N THR A 6 -8.49 10.64 -8.85
CA THR A 6 -8.93 11.80 -9.62
C THR A 6 -10.40 11.65 -10.00
N ALA A 7 -10.98 12.64 -10.69
CA ALA A 7 -12.37 12.58 -11.15
C ALA A 7 -12.65 11.43 -12.15
N LEU A 8 -11.61 10.90 -12.82
CA LEU A 8 -11.76 9.92 -13.91
C LEU A 8 -10.93 8.64 -13.74
N PHE A 9 -9.91 8.67 -12.88
CA PHE A 9 -8.94 7.59 -12.73
C PHE A 9 -8.58 7.34 -11.28
N GLY A 10 -8.21 6.10 -10.97
CA GLY A 10 -7.77 5.66 -9.66
C GLY A 10 -6.43 4.94 -9.68
N GLU A 11 -5.87 4.73 -8.49
CA GLU A 11 -4.76 3.84 -8.24
C GLU A 11 -5.29 2.42 -7.95
N PRO A 12 -4.59 1.37 -8.44
CA PRO A 12 -4.98 0.00 -8.18
C PRO A 12 -4.75 -0.34 -6.71
N ILE A 13 -5.78 -0.86 -6.05
CA ILE A 13 -5.64 -1.52 -4.76
C ILE A 13 -5.11 -2.92 -5.05
N ASN A 14 -3.80 -3.10 -4.96
CA ASN A 14 -3.08 -4.25 -5.51
C ASN A 14 -2.44 -5.14 -4.43
N VAL A 15 -2.62 -4.81 -3.14
CA VAL A 15 -2.26 -5.66 -2.00
C VAL A 15 -3.38 -5.69 -0.97
N ILE A 16 -3.67 -6.86 -0.40
CA ILE A 16 -4.54 -7.06 0.75
C ILE A 16 -3.75 -7.72 1.88
N ILE A 17 -3.75 -7.15 3.08
CA ILE A 17 -3.36 -7.88 4.29
C ILE A 17 -4.61 -8.54 4.86
N SER A 18 -4.63 -9.87 4.79
CA SER A 18 -5.75 -10.70 5.18
C SER A 18 -6.07 -10.60 6.67
N SER A 19 -7.35 -10.79 7.01
CA SER A 19 -7.83 -10.92 8.39
C SER A 19 -7.31 -12.18 9.11
N ASN A 20 -6.71 -13.11 8.37
CA ASN A 20 -6.01 -14.27 8.94
C ASN A 20 -4.61 -13.93 9.48
N SER A 21 -4.16 -12.68 9.31
CA SER A 21 -2.90 -12.21 9.89
C SER A 21 -2.96 -12.10 11.41
N ASP A 22 -1.79 -12.01 12.05
CA ASP A 22 -1.67 -11.72 13.48
C ASP A 22 -2.57 -10.54 13.88
N SER A 23 -3.36 -10.72 14.95
CA SER A 23 -4.37 -9.74 15.35
C SER A 23 -3.79 -8.37 15.69
N GLY A 24 -2.50 -8.30 16.06
CA GLY A 24 -1.79 -7.05 16.22
C GLY A 24 -1.72 -6.25 14.92
N ILE A 25 -1.52 -6.90 13.78
CA ILE A 25 -1.44 -6.27 12.44
C ILE A 25 -2.76 -5.63 12.03
N LEU A 26 -3.89 -6.16 12.49
CA LEU A 26 -5.23 -5.60 12.17
C LEU A 26 -5.52 -4.29 12.93
N THR A 27 -4.63 -3.89 13.85
CA THR A 27 -4.67 -2.59 14.54
C THR A 27 -3.83 -1.54 13.82
N ASP A 28 -4.20 -0.26 13.91
CA ASP A 28 -3.42 0.86 13.37
C ASP A 28 -1.96 0.84 13.87
N ARG A 29 -1.77 0.55 15.16
CA ARG A 29 -0.44 0.53 15.78
C ARG A 29 0.41 -0.61 15.24
N GLY A 30 -0.13 -1.82 15.19
CA GLY A 30 0.61 -2.99 14.73
C GLY A 30 0.87 -2.94 13.23
N PHE A 31 -0.09 -2.50 12.41
CA PHE A 31 0.12 -2.26 10.99
C PHE A 31 1.26 -1.27 10.72
N ARG A 32 1.27 -0.12 11.42
CA ARG A 32 2.36 0.87 11.29
C ARG A 32 3.71 0.33 11.76
N HIS A 33 3.74 -0.51 12.80
CA HIS A 33 4.98 -1.17 13.23
C HIS A 33 5.48 -2.19 12.22
N TYR A 34 4.57 -2.97 11.63
CA TYR A 34 4.89 -3.92 10.59
C TYR A 34 5.41 -3.22 9.34
N ALA A 35 4.74 -2.17 8.85
CA ALA A 35 5.23 -1.39 7.73
C ALA A 35 6.65 -0.84 7.97
N LYS A 36 6.95 -0.41 9.20
CA LYS A 36 8.33 -0.02 9.60
C LYS A 36 9.33 -1.16 9.53
N SER A 37 8.90 -2.39 9.82
CA SER A 37 9.75 -3.57 9.70
C SER A 37 10.11 -3.88 8.23
N LEU A 38 9.27 -3.46 7.28
CA LEU A 38 9.49 -3.62 5.83
C LEU A 38 10.29 -2.47 5.21
N GLY A 39 10.64 -1.45 6.00
CA GLY A 39 11.33 -0.26 5.50
C GLY A 39 10.40 0.83 4.97
N TYR A 40 9.14 0.88 5.42
CA TYR A 40 8.26 2.04 5.24
C TYR A 40 8.21 2.91 6.48
N ASN A 41 7.90 4.20 6.35
CA ASN A 41 7.64 5.07 7.50
C ASN A 41 6.65 6.17 7.11
N ALA A 42 6.18 6.92 8.12
CA ALA A 42 5.34 8.09 7.88
C ALA A 42 6.06 9.07 6.96
N GLU A 43 5.28 9.72 6.10
CA GLU A 43 5.77 10.74 5.18
C GLU A 43 6.54 11.86 5.89
N CYS A 44 7.49 12.45 5.17
CA CYS A 44 8.24 13.60 5.66
C CYS A 44 7.38 14.86 5.54
N LEU A 45 7.18 15.57 6.66
CA LEU A 45 6.56 16.90 6.72
C LEU A 45 5.17 17.02 6.06
N ASN A 46 4.42 15.91 5.96
CA ASN A 46 3.07 15.89 5.35
C ASN A 46 3.05 16.41 3.90
N GLN A 47 4.19 16.32 3.19
CA GLN A 47 4.29 16.64 1.77
C GLN A 47 3.63 15.54 0.95
N HIS A 48 2.33 15.70 0.77
CA HIS A 48 1.53 14.98 -0.22
C HIS A 48 1.04 16.01 -1.23
N MET A 49 1.34 15.78 -2.51
CA MET A 49 0.65 16.47 -3.59
C MET A 49 -0.63 15.70 -3.90
N GLY A 50 -1.78 16.35 -3.75
CA GLY A 50 -3.10 15.74 -4.01
C GLY A 50 -3.98 15.64 -2.76
N GLY A 51 -5.28 15.49 -2.97
CA GLY A 51 -6.25 15.26 -1.89
C GLY A 51 -6.20 13.83 -1.34
N ALA A 52 -6.98 13.56 -0.30
CA ALA A 52 -7.19 12.21 0.18
C ALA A 52 -7.85 11.36 -0.92
N GLN A 53 -7.26 10.21 -1.22
CA GLN A 53 -7.86 9.23 -2.13
C GLN A 53 -8.91 8.42 -1.39
N GLN A 54 -9.96 8.03 -2.12
CA GLN A 54 -11.12 7.35 -1.52
C GLN A 54 -11.29 5.95 -2.08
N ALA A 55 -11.63 4.98 -1.24
CA ALA A 55 -11.94 3.62 -1.67
C ALA A 55 -13.24 3.14 -1.03
N ASP A 56 -14.03 2.38 -1.79
CA ASP A 56 -15.14 1.58 -1.28
C ASP A 56 -14.67 0.12 -1.15
N LEU A 57 -14.69 -0.40 0.07
CA LEU A 57 -14.22 -1.75 0.38
C LEU A 57 -15.35 -2.78 0.39
N GLY A 58 -16.56 -2.41 -0.03
CA GLY A 58 -17.74 -3.27 0.01
C GLY A 58 -18.13 -3.67 1.43
N ASP A 59 -17.86 -2.81 2.42
CA ASP A 59 -18.13 -3.06 3.83
C ASP A 59 -19.35 -2.31 4.38
N GLY A 60 -20.16 -1.72 3.50
CA GLY A 60 -21.38 -0.99 3.84
C GLY A 60 -21.14 0.47 4.23
N PHE A 61 -19.90 0.96 4.11
CA PHE A 61 -19.57 2.35 4.40
C PHE A 61 -19.39 3.24 3.16
N GLY A 62 -19.46 2.67 1.96
CA GLY A 62 -19.21 3.39 0.71
C GLY A 62 -17.77 3.90 0.64
N TYR A 63 -17.56 4.95 -0.15
CA TYR A 63 -16.25 5.57 -0.32
C TYR A 63 -15.75 6.22 0.96
N ARG A 64 -14.52 5.87 1.33
CA ARG A 64 -13.82 6.44 2.50
C ARG A 64 -12.43 6.91 2.16
N ASP A 65 -12.04 8.01 2.79
CA ASP A 65 -10.68 8.54 2.74
C ASP A 65 -9.66 7.50 3.24
N GLN A 66 -8.49 7.51 2.61
CA GLN A 66 -7.31 6.77 3.06
C GLN A 66 -7.03 7.02 4.54
N GLN A 67 -6.74 5.95 5.29
CA GLN A 67 -6.47 6.04 6.73
C GLN A 67 -4.97 6.19 7.02
N ILE A 68 -4.14 5.65 6.13
CA ILE A 68 -2.69 5.58 6.29
C ILE A 68 -2.03 5.86 4.95
N ILE A 69 -1.00 6.70 4.97
CA ILE A 69 -0.06 6.90 3.87
C ILE A 69 1.35 6.65 4.40
N LEU A 70 2.11 5.80 3.72
CA LEU A 70 3.48 5.46 4.10
C LEU A 70 4.40 5.45 2.87
N ARG A 71 5.63 5.88 3.11
CA ARG A 71 6.67 6.07 2.09
C ARG A 71 7.91 5.28 2.47
N GLN A 72 8.69 4.87 1.48
CA GLN A 72 9.92 4.12 1.70
C GLN A 72 10.89 4.92 2.56
N HIS A 73 11.46 4.26 3.55
CA HIS A 73 12.42 4.81 4.47
C HIS A 73 13.83 4.34 4.12
N TYR A 74 14.66 5.27 3.63
CA TYR A 74 16.05 4.99 3.28
C TYR A 74 16.96 5.08 4.53
N PHE A 75 17.17 3.93 5.19
CA PHE A 75 18.12 3.76 6.30
C PHE A 75 19.49 3.29 5.79
N PRO A 76 20.66 3.67 6.37
CA PRO A 76 20.89 4.40 7.63
C PRO A 76 21.02 5.92 7.57
N ILE A 77 21.00 6.56 6.40
CA ILE A 77 21.56 7.92 6.30
C ILE A 77 20.50 9.02 6.00
N PHE A 78 19.36 8.72 5.36
CA PHE A 78 18.61 9.80 4.68
C PHE A 78 17.08 9.89 4.90
N GLY A 79 16.46 8.92 5.58
CA GLY A 79 15.06 9.04 6.02
C GLY A 79 14.00 9.05 4.91
N THR A 80 12.74 9.39 5.23
CA THR A 80 11.66 9.52 4.22
C THR A 80 11.72 10.82 3.43
N CYS A 81 12.41 11.86 3.93
CA CYS A 81 12.57 13.12 3.20
C CYS A 81 13.43 12.99 1.94
N TRP A 82 14.33 12.00 1.91
CA TRP A 82 15.10 11.68 0.72
C TRP A 82 14.30 10.93 -0.32
N GLU A 83 13.27 10.17 0.08
CA GLU A 83 12.34 9.58 -0.88
C GLU A 83 11.61 10.67 -1.67
N SER A 84 11.22 11.77 -1.02
CA SER A 84 10.73 12.95 -1.74
C SER A 84 11.76 13.45 -2.76
N LEU A 85 13.06 13.39 -2.48
CA LEU A 85 14.11 13.89 -3.40
C LEU A 85 14.60 12.87 -4.44
N ALA A 86 14.43 11.56 -4.22
CA ALA A 86 15.00 10.48 -5.05
C ALA A 86 13.95 9.55 -5.68
N GLY A 87 12.68 9.65 -5.26
CA GLY A 87 11.63 8.71 -5.59
C GLY A 87 11.70 7.47 -4.71
N GLY A 88 10.67 6.62 -4.74
CA GLY A 88 10.62 5.45 -3.89
C GLY A 88 9.28 4.73 -3.90
N HIS A 89 9.20 3.71 -3.06
CA HIS A 89 8.00 2.93 -2.86
C HIS A 89 7.05 3.65 -1.90
N HIS A 90 5.77 3.70 -2.27
CA HIS A 90 4.74 4.37 -1.52
C HIS A 90 3.49 3.47 -1.45
N PHE A 91 2.71 3.58 -0.38
CA PHE A 91 1.35 3.05 -0.39
C PHE A 91 0.38 3.86 0.46
N ARG A 92 -0.89 3.77 0.06
CA ARG A 92 -2.06 4.17 0.86
C ARG A 92 -2.76 2.92 1.37
N ALA A 93 -3.43 3.03 2.51
CA ALA A 93 -4.16 1.92 3.10
C ALA A 93 -5.52 2.32 3.68
N TRP A 94 -6.47 1.40 3.55
CA TRP A 94 -7.81 1.44 4.11
C TRP A 94 -8.08 0.13 4.87
N ARG A 95 -8.71 0.20 6.04
CA ARG A 95 -9.14 -0.96 6.81
C ARG A 95 -10.61 -1.26 6.54
N GLN A 96 -10.91 -2.52 6.26
CA GLN A 96 -12.28 -3.00 6.12
C GLN A 96 -12.88 -3.23 7.50
N ASN A 97 -13.72 -2.31 7.95
CA ASN A 97 -14.29 -2.31 9.30
C ASN A 97 -15.75 -1.86 9.36
N GLY A 98 -16.47 -2.09 8.26
CA GLY A 98 -17.85 -1.68 8.08
C GLY A 98 -18.91 -2.59 8.64
N THR A 99 -20.14 -2.08 8.60
CA THR A 99 -21.32 -2.75 9.17
C THR A 99 -21.70 -4.01 8.40
N GLU A 100 -21.37 -4.08 7.11
CA GLU A 100 -21.64 -5.26 6.27
C GLU A 100 -20.44 -6.22 6.23
N ALA A 101 -19.22 -5.71 6.41
CA ALA A 101 -18.01 -6.53 6.54
C ALA A 101 -16.99 -5.89 7.49
N ASN A 102 -16.76 -6.51 8.66
CA ASN A 102 -15.73 -6.09 9.61
C ASN A 102 -14.67 -7.17 9.78
N THR A 103 -13.86 -7.36 8.73
CA THR A 103 -12.79 -8.36 8.74
C THR A 103 -11.53 -7.84 9.45
N GLY A 104 -11.35 -6.51 9.53
CA GLY A 104 -10.13 -5.87 10.00
C GLY A 104 -8.97 -5.94 9.00
N ALA A 105 -9.18 -6.51 7.81
CA ALA A 105 -8.18 -6.59 6.75
C ALA A 105 -7.77 -5.20 6.25
N TRP A 106 -6.54 -5.07 5.78
CA TRP A 106 -6.04 -3.84 5.17
C TRP A 106 -5.98 -3.98 3.65
N PHE A 107 -6.49 -2.98 2.95
CA PHE A 107 -6.48 -2.85 1.50
C PHE A 107 -5.49 -1.75 1.14
N LEU A 108 -4.52 -2.04 0.27
CA LEU A 108 -3.40 -1.16 -0.01
C LEU A 108 -3.32 -0.85 -1.51
N ALA A 109 -3.18 0.44 -1.82
CA ALA A 109 -2.76 0.91 -3.14
C ALA A 109 -1.26 1.17 -3.10
N VAL A 110 -0.47 0.27 -3.71
CA VAL A 110 0.99 0.27 -3.63
C VAL A 110 1.59 0.70 -4.98
N SER A 111 2.55 1.61 -4.93
CA SER A 111 3.17 2.16 -6.13
C SER A 111 4.65 2.49 -5.92
N LYS A 112 5.34 2.78 -7.02
CA LYS A 112 6.68 3.39 -7.05
C LYS A 112 6.61 4.71 -7.81
N GLU A 113 7.01 5.78 -7.12
CA GLU A 113 6.99 7.14 -7.66
C GLU A 113 8.40 7.58 -8.07
N LYS A 114 8.47 8.47 -9.06
CA LYS A 114 9.67 9.29 -9.32
C LYS A 114 9.86 10.32 -8.19
N ASN A 115 10.99 11.02 -8.22
CA ASN A 115 11.29 12.07 -7.26
C ASN A 115 10.41 13.32 -7.40
N LEU A 116 10.55 14.25 -6.45
CA LEU A 116 9.90 15.56 -6.43
C LEU A 116 10.21 16.41 -7.67
N GLY A 117 11.41 16.26 -8.26
CA GLY A 117 11.78 16.95 -9.50
C GLY A 117 10.90 16.55 -10.69
N ASP A 118 10.39 15.32 -10.68
CA ASP A 118 9.44 14.76 -11.63
C ASP A 118 7.99 14.79 -11.11
N ALA A 119 7.70 15.62 -10.09
CA ALA A 119 6.37 15.80 -9.50
C ALA A 119 5.71 14.50 -9.02
N HIS A 120 6.48 13.54 -8.51
CA HIS A 120 5.96 12.25 -7.99
C HIS A 120 5.19 11.40 -9.02
N ILE A 121 5.45 11.60 -10.32
CA ILE A 121 4.84 10.77 -11.37
C ILE A 121 5.18 9.29 -11.13
N ILE A 122 4.19 8.41 -11.24
CA ILE A 122 4.39 6.95 -11.16
C ILE A 122 5.38 6.52 -12.27
N VAL A 123 6.40 5.74 -11.90
CA VAL A 123 7.35 5.22 -12.90
C VAL A 123 6.63 4.28 -13.88
N PRO A 124 7.16 4.03 -15.10
CA PRO A 124 6.63 2.98 -15.96
C PRO A 124 6.52 1.67 -15.18
N ASP A 125 5.36 1.02 -15.25
CA ASP A 125 5.04 -0.21 -14.49
C ASP A 125 5.08 -0.04 -12.95
N GLY A 126 5.00 1.20 -12.46
CA GLY A 126 5.27 1.54 -11.07
C GLY A 126 4.31 0.92 -10.05
N TYR A 127 3.08 0.57 -10.46
CA TYR A 127 2.13 -0.12 -9.59
C TYR A 127 2.55 -1.58 -9.35
N ASN A 128 2.88 -2.33 -10.40
CA ASN A 128 3.37 -3.71 -10.27
C ASN A 128 4.74 -3.74 -9.56
N ILE A 129 5.67 -2.87 -9.95
CA ILE A 129 6.97 -2.73 -9.28
C ILE A 129 6.82 -2.40 -7.78
N GLY A 130 5.88 -1.51 -7.44
CA GLY A 130 5.58 -1.15 -6.06
C GLY A 130 5.08 -2.34 -5.25
N ARG A 131 4.04 -3.01 -5.77
CA ARG A 131 3.44 -4.21 -5.19
C ARG A 131 4.47 -5.31 -4.96
N ASP A 132 5.22 -5.67 -6.00
CA ASP A 132 6.15 -6.79 -5.96
C ASP A 132 7.29 -6.53 -4.98
N TRP A 133 7.75 -5.28 -4.86
CA TRP A 133 8.74 -4.90 -3.86
C TRP A 133 8.20 -5.04 -2.43
N LEU A 134 6.97 -4.58 -2.17
CA LEU A 134 6.35 -4.74 -0.85
C LEU A 134 6.19 -6.22 -0.51
N VAL A 135 5.71 -7.03 -1.45
CA VAL A 135 5.56 -8.49 -1.28
C VAL A 135 6.89 -9.16 -1.00
N ASP A 136 7.95 -8.83 -1.76
CA ASP A 136 9.30 -9.37 -1.54
C ASP A 136 9.80 -9.06 -0.12
N LYS A 137 9.62 -7.83 0.36
CA LYS A 137 9.96 -7.45 1.75
C LYS A 137 9.11 -8.20 2.77
N ALA A 138 7.81 -8.33 2.53
CA ALA A 138 6.89 -9.01 3.42
C ALA A 138 7.26 -10.50 3.58
N VAL A 139 7.59 -11.17 2.49
CA VAL A 139 7.98 -12.59 2.45
C VAL A 139 9.38 -12.82 3.00
N GLN A 140 10.34 -11.93 2.74
CA GLN A 140 11.66 -11.98 3.38
C GLN A 140 11.55 -11.85 4.91
N GLY A 141 10.59 -11.05 5.37
CA GLY A 141 10.36 -10.76 6.77
C GLY A 141 11.21 -9.60 7.28
N GLY A 142 10.74 -8.98 8.36
CA GLY A 142 11.31 -7.75 8.89
C GLY A 142 11.26 -7.70 10.41
N ARG A 143 12.10 -6.83 11.00
CA ARG A 143 12.12 -6.59 12.44
C ARG A 143 11.95 -5.12 12.74
N TYR A 144 11.09 -4.81 13.71
CA TYR A 144 11.01 -3.47 14.28
C TYR A 144 10.73 -3.53 15.78
N LYS A 145 11.48 -2.73 16.56
CA LYS A 145 11.38 -2.66 18.04
C LYS A 145 11.32 -4.03 18.72
N GLY A 146 12.19 -4.95 18.30
CA GLY A 146 12.31 -6.27 18.91
C GLY A 146 11.26 -7.29 18.45
N THR A 147 10.23 -6.88 17.69
CA THR A 147 9.24 -7.79 17.11
C THR A 147 9.62 -8.16 15.69
N TRP A 148 9.44 -9.43 15.33
CA TRP A 148 9.68 -9.97 14.00
C TRP A 148 8.37 -10.34 13.33
N TRP A 149 8.29 -10.09 12.03
CA TRP A 149 7.17 -10.51 11.21
C TRP A 149 7.64 -11.14 9.91
N LYS A 150 6.83 -12.04 9.36
CA LYS A 150 7.00 -12.62 8.03
C LYS A 150 5.62 -12.90 7.44
N ALA A 151 5.47 -12.74 6.13
CA ALA A 151 4.23 -13.00 5.44
C ALA A 151 4.32 -14.21 4.50
N ASP A 152 3.20 -14.91 4.38
CA ASP A 152 2.92 -15.74 3.20
C ASP A 152 2.17 -14.89 2.17
N VAL A 153 2.34 -15.20 0.89
CA VAL A 153 1.64 -14.52 -0.21
C VAL A 153 0.81 -15.52 -1.01
N GLU A 154 -0.44 -15.15 -1.26
CA GLU A 154 -1.29 -15.74 -2.30
C GLU A 154 -1.48 -14.70 -3.41
N TRP A 155 -1.31 -15.10 -4.67
CA TRP A 155 -1.58 -14.26 -5.82
C TRP A 155 -2.99 -14.53 -6.34
N ARG A 156 -3.81 -13.47 -6.45
CA ARG A 156 -5.22 -13.59 -6.83
C ARG A 156 -5.51 -12.79 -8.09
N GLU A 157 -5.99 -13.50 -9.11
CA GLU A 157 -6.58 -12.91 -10.33
C GLU A 157 -8.07 -12.59 -10.12
N GLY A 158 -8.62 -11.76 -11.00
CA GLY A 158 -10.06 -11.43 -11.04
C GLY A 158 -10.52 -10.42 -9.99
N LEU A 159 -9.61 -9.89 -9.17
CA LEU A 159 -9.88 -8.77 -8.26
C LEU A 159 -9.54 -7.41 -8.89
N LEU A 160 -8.57 -7.41 -9.81
CA LEU A 160 -8.14 -6.28 -10.61
C LEU A 160 -8.12 -6.73 -12.08
N GLU A 161 -8.74 -5.95 -12.96
CA GLU A 161 -8.72 -6.25 -14.39
C GLU A 161 -7.33 -5.98 -14.97
N PRO A 162 -6.79 -6.87 -15.83
CA PRO A 162 -5.56 -6.58 -16.56
C PRO A 162 -5.78 -5.45 -17.57
N GLY A 163 -4.72 -4.69 -17.84
CA GLY A 163 -4.79 -3.49 -18.70
C GLY A 163 -4.77 -2.19 -17.91
N ALA A 164 -5.11 -1.08 -18.57
CA ALA A 164 -4.97 0.27 -18.02
C ALA A 164 -6.31 1.02 -17.86
N GLU A 165 -7.44 0.35 -18.09
CA GLU A 165 -8.75 0.98 -18.01
C GLU A 165 -9.04 1.47 -16.59
N GLY A 166 -9.35 2.77 -16.45
CA GLY A 166 -9.58 3.41 -15.16
C GLY A 166 -8.33 3.62 -14.30
N ILE A 167 -7.15 3.21 -14.77
CA ILE A 167 -5.88 3.33 -14.05
C ILE A 167 -5.22 4.68 -14.31
N ASN A 168 -4.85 5.36 -13.23
CA ASN A 168 -4.17 6.63 -13.30
C ASN A 168 -2.83 6.49 -14.06
N HIS A 169 -2.46 7.53 -14.81
CA HIS A 169 -1.33 7.54 -15.74
C HIS A 169 -1.38 6.51 -16.89
N ASN A 170 -2.50 5.81 -17.10
CA ASN A 170 -2.67 4.80 -18.15
C ASN A 170 -1.59 3.69 -18.09
N ILE A 171 -1.24 3.28 -16.88
CA ILE A 171 -0.24 2.22 -16.64
C ILE A 171 -0.96 0.88 -16.62
N SER A 172 -0.55 -0.04 -17.49
CA SER A 172 -1.13 -1.38 -17.56
C SER A 172 -0.84 -2.19 -16.30
N GLN A 173 -1.86 -2.83 -15.75
CA GLN A 173 -1.77 -3.81 -14.68
C GLN A 173 -1.72 -5.21 -15.26
N ASP A 174 -1.10 -6.15 -14.54
CA ASP A 174 -1.07 -7.57 -14.90
C ASP A 174 -2.31 -8.34 -14.40
N GLY A 175 -3.20 -7.66 -13.67
CA GLY A 175 -4.43 -8.23 -13.10
C GLY A 175 -4.24 -8.99 -11.79
N LEU A 176 -3.02 -8.99 -11.22
CA LEU A 176 -2.71 -9.69 -9.98
C LEU A 176 -2.87 -8.78 -8.76
N VAL A 177 -3.53 -9.31 -7.74
CA VAL A 177 -3.58 -8.75 -6.38
C VAL A 177 -2.86 -9.70 -5.43
N ALA A 178 -1.94 -9.16 -4.62
CA ALA A 178 -1.25 -9.96 -3.60
C ALA A 178 -2.08 -9.99 -2.30
N ILE A 179 -2.40 -11.18 -1.81
CA ILE A 179 -3.03 -11.39 -0.51
C ILE A 179 -1.95 -11.88 0.45
N LEU A 180 -1.62 -11.05 1.44
CA LEU A 180 -0.61 -11.33 2.45
C LEU A 180 -1.26 -11.84 3.73
N THR A 181 -0.74 -12.94 4.26
CA THR A 181 -1.04 -13.41 5.63
C THR A 181 0.20 -13.19 6.49
N VAL A 182 0.14 -12.22 7.41
CA VAL A 182 1.30 -11.78 8.18
C VAL A 182 1.34 -12.47 9.54
N HIS A 183 2.46 -13.10 9.84
CA HIS A 183 2.71 -13.79 11.10
C HIS A 183 3.71 -13.02 11.95
N LYS A 184 3.45 -12.91 13.24
CA LYS A 184 4.44 -12.50 14.23
C LYS A 184 5.27 -13.73 14.63
N LEU A 185 6.60 -13.59 14.62
CA LEU A 185 7.56 -14.65 14.98
C LEU A 185 8.01 -14.55 16.45
#